data_AF-I6R6Y8-F1
#
_entry.id   AF-I6R6Y8-F1
#
_cell.length_a   1.000
_cell.length_b   1.000
_cell.length_c   1.000
_cell.angle_alpha   90.00
_cell.angle_beta   90.00
_cell.angle_gamma   90.00
#
_symmetry.space_group_name_H-M   'P 1'
#
loop_
_entity.id
_entity.type
_entity.pdbx_description
1 polymer ?
#
loop_
_entity_poly.entity_id
_entity_poly.type
_entity_poly.pdbx_seq_one_letter_code
_entity_poly.pdbx_strand_id
1 'polypeptide(L)'
;HPDSPNTGAHWMRQEVSFSKLKLTNNKGSTNNVAQMIVLQSLHKYQPRLHIVEVKEDGTEDAFLSSKAQTFIFPETQFIAVTAYQNADITQLKIDHNPFAKGFRDNYD
;
A
#
# COMPACT_ATOMS: atom_id res chain seq x y z
N HIS A 1 9.24 -3.86 0.38
CA HIS A 1 8.92 -3.86 1.83
C HIS A 1 10.20 -3.44 2.58
N PRO A 2 10.18 -2.84 3.79
CA PRO A 2 11.40 -2.44 4.49
C PRO A 2 12.39 -3.59 4.72
N ASP A 3 11.88 -4.81 4.88
CA ASP A 3 12.70 -6.01 5.09
C ASP A 3 13.20 -6.65 3.78
N SER A 4 12.95 -6.03 2.61
CA SER A 4 13.44 -6.52 1.32
C SER A 4 14.89 -6.08 1.07
N PRO A 5 15.73 -6.93 0.44
CA PRO A 5 15.45 -8.31 0.07
C PRO A 5 15.55 -9.27 1.27
N ASN A 6 14.85 -10.40 1.20
CA ASN A 6 14.94 -11.46 2.21
C ASN A 6 14.66 -12.83 1.63
N THR A 7 15.03 -13.87 2.37
CA THR A 7 14.78 -15.28 2.01
C THR A 7 13.30 -15.61 1.91
N GLY A 8 12.93 -16.58 1.08
CA GLY A 8 11.55 -17.08 1.02
C GLY A 8 11.04 -17.58 2.38
N ALA A 9 11.90 -18.25 3.17
CA ALA A 9 11.58 -18.71 4.52
C ALA A 9 11.24 -17.55 5.47
N HIS A 10 11.86 -16.38 5.31
CA HIS A 10 11.49 -15.19 6.07
C HIS A 10 10.07 -14.73 5.73
N TRP A 11 9.73 -14.63 4.44
CA TRP A 11 8.42 -14.16 3.99
C TRP A 11 7.28 -15.12 4.31
N MET A 12 7.54 -16.43 4.33
CA MET A 12 6.51 -17.44 4.62
C MET A 12 6.26 -17.66 6.11
N ARG A 13 7.10 -17.11 7.00
CA ARG A 13 7.00 -17.36 8.44
C ARG A 13 5.83 -16.64 9.12
N GLN A 14 5.40 -15.50 8.60
CA GLN A 14 4.34 -14.67 9.18
C GLN A 14 3.72 -13.76 8.12
N GLU A 15 2.66 -13.04 8.49
CA GLU A 15 2.01 -12.06 7.61
C GLU A 15 3.00 -10.99 7.12
N VAL A 16 2.89 -10.66 5.83
CA VAL A 16 3.62 -9.54 5.21
C VAL A 16 2.72 -8.31 5.18
N SER A 17 3.08 -7.26 5.92
CA SER A 17 2.24 -6.07 6.09
C SER A 17 2.89 -4.80 5.55
N PHE A 18 2.15 -4.04 4.73
CA PHE A 18 2.57 -2.74 4.21
C PHE A 18 1.94 -1.56 4.97
N SER A 19 1.71 -1.71 6.27
CA SER A 19 0.99 -0.74 7.12
C SER A 19 1.61 0.66 7.20
N LYS A 20 2.90 0.81 6.88
CA LYS A 20 3.62 2.10 6.85
C LYS A 20 3.54 2.83 5.51
N LEU A 21 2.95 2.23 4.48
CA LEU A 21 2.79 2.84 3.16
C LEU A 21 1.89 4.07 3.26
N LYS A 22 2.31 5.18 2.65
CA LYS A 22 1.56 6.44 2.64
C LYS A 22 1.25 6.87 1.22
N LEU A 23 0.08 7.48 1.05
CA LEU A 23 -0.37 8.07 -0.20
C LEU A 23 -0.31 9.60 -0.06
N THR A 24 0.09 10.30 -1.12
CA THR A 24 0.18 11.77 -1.13
C THR A 24 -0.31 12.34 -2.46
N ASN A 25 -0.80 13.57 -2.46
CA ASN A 25 -1.09 14.33 -3.68
C ASN A 25 0.01 15.33 -4.03
N ASN A 26 1.07 15.43 -3.21
CA ASN A 26 2.17 16.36 -3.41
C ASN A 26 3.24 15.75 -4.34
N LYS A 27 3.38 16.33 -5.54
CA LYS A 27 4.38 15.91 -6.54
C LYS A 27 5.81 16.40 -6.24
N GLY A 28 5.99 17.32 -5.28
CA GLY A 28 7.22 18.11 -5.12
C GLY A 28 7.94 17.97 -3.78
N SER A 29 7.47 17.17 -2.81
CA SER A 29 8.30 16.84 -1.66
C SER A 29 9.42 15.94 -2.16
N THR A 30 10.68 16.34 -2.15
CA THR A 30 11.84 15.56 -2.64
C THR A 30 12.68 14.95 -1.51
N ASN A 31 12.46 15.37 -0.25
CA ASN A 31 13.37 15.06 0.85
C ASN A 31 12.97 13.82 1.68
N ASN A 32 11.81 13.21 1.44
CA ASN A 32 11.31 12.00 2.17
C ASN A 32 10.52 11.02 1.27
N VAL A 33 10.72 11.07 -0.05
CA VAL A 33 9.84 10.44 -1.09
C VAL A 33 9.99 8.94 -1.20
N ALA A 34 11.11 8.38 -0.77
CA ALA A 34 11.40 6.96 -0.99
C ALA A 34 10.31 6.03 -0.42
N GLN A 35 9.39 6.53 0.42
CA GLN A 35 8.33 5.74 1.05
C GLN A 35 6.88 6.19 0.77
N MET A 36 6.65 7.26 -0.02
CA MET A 36 5.28 7.74 -0.30
C MET A 36 4.90 7.57 -1.78
N ILE A 37 3.68 7.09 -2.03
CA ILE A 37 3.13 6.95 -3.39
C ILE A 37 2.32 8.19 -3.72
N VAL A 38 2.73 8.89 -4.79
CA VAL A 38 2.00 10.07 -5.30
C VAL A 38 0.82 9.61 -6.14
N LEU A 39 -0.39 10.03 -5.77
CA LEU A 39 -1.63 9.77 -6.48
C LEU A 39 -2.34 11.07 -6.87
N GLN A 40 -3.10 11.02 -7.96
CA GLN A 40 -3.98 12.09 -8.38
C GLN A 40 -5.37 11.88 -7.77
N SER A 41 -5.93 12.95 -7.20
CA SER A 41 -7.30 12.92 -6.67
C SER A 41 -8.30 12.60 -7.79
N LEU A 42 -9.41 11.97 -7.43
CA LEU A 42 -10.53 11.57 -8.30
C LEU A 42 -10.16 10.56 -9.40
N HIS A 43 -9.08 9.81 -9.22
CA HIS A 43 -8.69 8.72 -10.11
C HIS A 43 -8.82 7.36 -9.42
N LYS A 44 -9.21 6.34 -10.20
CA LYS A 44 -9.29 4.96 -9.75
C LYS A 44 -7.93 4.28 -9.89
N TYR A 45 -7.49 3.60 -8.85
CA TYR A 45 -6.21 2.90 -8.77
C TYR A 45 -6.40 1.42 -8.44
N GLN A 46 -5.45 0.60 -8.90
CA GLN A 46 -5.34 -0.83 -8.64
C GLN A 46 -4.00 -1.08 -7.93
N PRO A 47 -4.01 -1.45 -6.63
CA PRO A 47 -2.82 -1.99 -5.98
C PRO A 47 -2.32 -3.25 -6.68
N ARG A 48 -1.00 -3.39 -6.80
CA ARG A 48 -0.33 -4.56 -7.39
C ARG A 48 0.80 -4.98 -6.45
N LEU A 49 0.90 -6.27 -6.16
CA LEU A 49 2.00 -6.85 -5.42
C LEU A 49 2.98 -7.48 -6.40
N HIS A 50 4.25 -7.15 -6.28
CA HIS A 50 5.31 -7.69 -7.11
C HIS A 50 6.29 -8.48 -6.24
N ILE A 51 6.57 -9.72 -6.63
CA ILE A 51 7.61 -10.55 -6.04
C ILE A 51 8.73 -10.66 -7.09
N VAL A 52 9.89 -10.10 -6.74
CA VAL A 52 11.09 -10.09 -7.59
C VAL A 52 12.17 -10.86 -6.85
N GLU A 53 12.69 -11.90 -7.49
CA GLU A 53 13.84 -12.63 -7.00
C GLU A 53 15.11 -11.85 -7.34
N VAL A 54 16.02 -11.73 -6.37
CA VAL A 54 17.31 -11.04 -6.52
C VAL A 54 18.43 -12.04 -6.23
N LYS A 55 19.64 -11.78 -6.77
CA LYS A 55 20.81 -12.63 -6.51
C LYS A 55 21.25 -12.54 -5.04
N GLU A 56 22.01 -13.53 -4.59
CA GLU A 56 22.54 -13.59 -3.20
C GLU A 56 23.41 -12.39 -2.83
N ASP A 57 24.06 -11.76 -3.81
CA ASP A 57 24.86 -10.53 -3.64
C ASP A 57 23.99 -9.25 -3.57
N GLY A 58 22.66 -9.39 -3.61
CA GLY A 58 21.70 -8.30 -3.55
C GLY A 58 21.59 -7.50 -4.86
N THR A 59 22.29 -7.92 -5.93
CA THR A 59 22.19 -7.25 -7.22
C THR A 59 20.91 -7.63 -7.94
N GLU A 60 20.26 -6.63 -8.55
CA GLU A 60 19.15 -6.88 -9.47
C GLU A 60 19.71 -7.43 -10.78
N ASP A 61 19.31 -8.65 -11.13
CA ASP A 61 19.54 -9.18 -12.47
C ASP A 61 18.38 -8.75 -13.36
N ALA A 62 18.65 -8.00 -14.43
CA ALA A 62 17.65 -7.58 -15.40
C ALA A 62 16.86 -8.77 -16.00
N PHE A 63 17.48 -9.95 -16.08
CA PHE A 63 16.81 -11.17 -16.51
C PHE A 63 15.85 -11.72 -15.43
N LEU A 64 16.19 -11.60 -14.14
CA LEU A 64 15.30 -12.01 -13.04
C LEU A 64 14.19 -10.99 -12.76
N SER A 65 14.46 -9.68 -12.96
CA SER A 65 13.42 -8.65 -12.88
C SER A 65 12.33 -8.84 -13.93
N SER A 66 12.70 -9.36 -15.11
CA SER A 66 11.74 -9.76 -16.16
C SER A 66 10.84 -10.95 -15.77
N LYS A 67 11.20 -11.71 -14.72
CA LYS A 67 10.41 -12.80 -14.13
C LYS A 67 9.59 -12.37 -12.91
N ALA A 68 9.45 -11.06 -12.65
CA ALA A 68 8.64 -10.56 -11.56
C ALA A 68 7.23 -11.19 -11.59
N GLN A 69 6.89 -11.90 -10.51
CA GLN A 69 5.53 -12.40 -10.35
C GLN A 69 4.65 -11.24 -9.86
N THR A 70 3.59 -10.96 -10.62
CA THR A 70 2.67 -9.87 -10.30
C THR A 70 1.33 -10.44 -9.86
N PHE A 71 0.90 -10.04 -8.67
CA PHE A 71 -0.41 -10.39 -8.10
C PHE A 71 -1.29 -9.15 -8.05
N ILE A 72 -2.53 -9.32 -8.50
CA ILE A 72 -3.54 -8.25 -8.58
C ILE A 72 -4.80 -8.76 -7.90
N PHE A 73 -5.33 -7.97 -6.98
CA PHE A 73 -6.56 -8.25 -6.24
C PHE A 73 -7.60 -7.19 -6.63
N PRO A 74 -8.53 -7.48 -7.56
CA PRO A 74 -9.51 -6.50 -8.05
C PRO A 74 -10.34 -5.83 -6.94
N GLU A 75 -10.62 -6.56 -5.86
CA GLU A 75 -11.33 -6.09 -4.65
C GLU A 75 -10.56 -4.99 -3.89
N THR A 76 -9.29 -4.78 -4.19
CA THR A 76 -8.46 -3.74 -3.56
C THR A 76 -8.44 -2.42 -4.33
N GLN A 77 -9.20 -2.31 -5.41
CA GLN A 77 -9.34 -1.05 -6.15
C GLN A 77 -9.95 0.06 -5.28
N PHE A 78 -9.47 1.28 -5.49
CA PHE A 78 -9.98 2.45 -4.76
C PHE A 78 -9.91 3.71 -5.62
N ILE A 79 -10.62 4.75 -5.20
CA ILE A 79 -10.52 6.09 -5.77
C ILE A 79 -9.77 6.97 -4.78
N ALA A 80 -8.68 7.61 -5.22
CA ALA A 80 -7.98 8.56 -4.38
C ALA A 80 -8.83 9.84 -4.22
N VAL A 81 -8.99 10.32 -3.00
CA VAL A 81 -9.77 11.52 -2.69
C VAL A 81 -9.05 12.35 -1.63
N THR A 82 -9.29 13.66 -1.62
CA THR A 82 -8.83 14.57 -0.57
C THR A 82 -9.78 14.63 0.62
N ALA A 83 -11.04 14.24 0.42
CA ALA A 83 -12.06 14.07 1.44
C ALA A 83 -13.06 12.98 1.01
N TYR A 84 -13.62 12.24 1.96
CA TYR A 84 -14.63 11.23 1.65
C TYR A 84 -15.86 11.85 0.97
N GLN A 85 -16.38 11.15 -0.03
CA GLN A 85 -17.57 11.57 -0.79
C GLN A 85 -18.81 10.73 -0.45
N ASN A 86 -18.62 9.46 -0.08
CA ASN A 86 -19.68 8.54 0.29
C ASN A 86 -19.70 8.35 1.81
N ALA A 87 -20.82 8.70 2.45
CA ALA A 87 -21.01 8.60 3.89
C ALA A 87 -20.91 7.16 4.40
N ASP A 88 -21.36 6.16 3.64
CA ASP A 88 -21.28 4.75 4.01
C ASP A 88 -19.81 4.30 4.12
N ILE A 89 -18.94 4.79 3.24
CA ILE A 89 -17.49 4.54 3.33
C ILE A 89 -16.89 5.24 4.54
N THR A 90 -17.32 6.47 4.84
CA THR A 90 -16.88 7.17 6.04
C THR A 90 -17.25 6.39 7.29
N GLN A 91 -18.49 5.94 7.41
CA GLN A 91 -18.97 5.16 8.55
C GLN A 91 -18.23 3.82 8.65
N LEU A 92 -18.10 3.09 7.54
CA LEU A 92 -17.34 1.84 7.49
C LEU A 92 -15.90 2.03 7.99
N LYS A 93 -15.25 3.15 7.64
CA LYS A 93 -13.91 3.48 8.12
C LYS A 93 -13.89 3.84 9.60
N ILE A 94 -14.89 4.55 10.12
CA ILE A 94 -15.03 4.84 11.56
C ILE A 94 -15.13 3.54 12.36
N ASP A 95 -15.99 2.63 11.93
CA ASP A 95 -16.29 1.37 12.64
C ASP A 95 -15.09 0.41 12.67
N HIS A 96 -14.30 0.37 11.58
CA HIS A 96 -13.25 -0.65 11.41
C HIS A 96 -11.83 -0.13 11.67
N ASN A 97 -11.59 1.19 11.64
CA ASN A 97 -10.26 1.74 11.94
C ASN A 97 -10.10 2.02 13.45
N PRO A 98 -9.18 1.36 14.17
CA PRO A 98 -8.95 1.61 15.59
C PRO A 98 -8.61 3.07 15.92
N PHE A 99 -7.98 3.81 14.99
CA PHE A 99 -7.62 5.21 15.18
C PHE A 99 -8.81 6.18 15.06
N ALA A 100 -9.96 5.72 14.56
CA ALA A 100 -11.18 6.51 14.41
C ALA A 100 -12.21 6.24 15.51
N LYS A 101 -11.85 5.47 16.55
CA LYS A 101 -12.79 5.03 17.60
C LYS A 101 -13.56 6.18 18.27
N GLY A 102 -12.92 7.35 18.46
CA GLY A 102 -13.56 8.51 19.09
C GLY A 102 -14.74 9.14 18.32
N PHE A 103 -14.98 8.72 17.08
CA PHE A 103 -16.13 9.16 16.28
C PHE A 103 -17.31 8.18 16.30
N ARG A 104 -17.19 7.05 17.01
CA ARG A 104 -18.23 6.00 17.05
C ARG A 104 -19.39 6.36 17.97
N ASP A 105 -19.09 7.02 19.09
CA ASP A 105 -20.04 7.22 20.19
C ASP A 105 -20.93 8.48 20.01
N ASN A 106 -20.89 9.13 18.84
CA ASN A 106 -21.65 10.36 18.55
C ASN A 106 -23.05 10.12 17.96
N TYR A 107 -23.53 8.87 17.95
CA TYR A 107 -24.82 8.48 17.36
C TYR A 107 -25.81 7.87 18.37
N ASP A 108 -25.50 7.90 19.67
CA ASP A 108 -26.42 7.55 20.76
C ASP A 108 -27.19 8.77 21.28
#